data_AF-A0A7W4DW81-F1
#
_entry.id   AF-A0A7W4DW81-F1
#
_cell.length_a   1.000
_cell.length_b   1.000
_cell.length_c   1.000
_cell.angle_alpha   90.00
_cell.angle_beta   90.00
_cell.angle_gamma   90.00
#
_symmetry.space_group_name_H-M   'P 1'
#
loop_
_entity.id
_entity.type
_entity.pdbx_description
1 polymer ?
#
loop_
_entity_poly.entity_id
_entity_poly.type
_entity_poly.pdbx_seq_one_letter_code
_entity_poly.pdbx_strand_id
1 'polypeptide(L)'
;MKRLMVAALVAGLLIACGATAARGQKDSVDEGHPAVREFAARMAGIGSMAAEVECMINRPDVKMTAPLKGSIEAKGDCYVLKMDGLEIYSDGKSRWQFMPEDKEVTVTALSDVASSPFDRPMQLFQEYDNLFKVRYRGEHVKDGVRYLDFTFYPRDLRQPYTQIHVSVIATSYIPYKLTYMGKDGVSYLLTLKNFKRNAPVRSNFAFDPKGVKGIEIIDLR
;
A
#
# COMPACT_ATOMS: atom_id res chain seq x y z
N MET A 1 14.95 57.77 -33.81
CA MET A 1 14.91 59.24 -33.73
C MET A 1 13.47 59.68 -33.58
N LYS A 2 13.21 60.54 -32.57
CA LYS A 2 11.94 61.27 -32.29
C LYS A 2 10.77 60.42 -31.74
N ARG A 3 10.01 60.83 -30.73
CA ARG A 3 10.12 61.82 -29.63
C ARG A 3 8.80 61.68 -28.83
N LEU A 4 8.90 61.80 -27.50
CA LEU A 4 7.96 62.40 -26.53
C LEU A 4 6.44 62.09 -26.53
N MET A 5 6.00 61.61 -25.35
CA MET A 5 4.93 62.12 -24.45
C MET A 5 3.77 62.92 -25.04
N VAL A 6 2.52 62.56 -24.66
CA VAL A 6 1.58 63.43 -23.92
C VAL A 6 0.51 62.53 -23.24
N ALA A 7 0.20 62.85 -21.99
CA ALA A 7 -0.81 62.24 -21.13
C ALA A 7 -2.25 62.62 -21.54
N ALA A 8 -3.20 61.71 -21.38
CA ALA A 8 -4.63 62.03 -21.28
C ALA A 8 -5.33 61.09 -20.29
N LEU A 9 -5.95 61.73 -19.31
CA LEU A 9 -6.70 61.21 -18.18
C LEU A 9 -8.07 60.70 -18.66
N VAL A 10 -8.42 59.43 -18.43
CA VAL A 10 -9.83 59.01 -18.38
C VAL A 10 -10.03 57.96 -17.30
N ALA A 11 -11.05 58.21 -16.50
CA ALA A 11 -11.46 57.52 -15.29
C ALA A 11 -11.84 56.04 -15.50
N GLY A 12 -11.66 55.28 -14.42
CA GLY A 12 -12.57 54.20 -14.05
C GLY A 12 -12.31 52.85 -14.71
N LEU A 13 -11.48 52.03 -14.08
CA LEU A 13 -11.78 50.60 -14.00
C LEU A 13 -11.23 50.04 -12.69
N LEU A 14 -12.15 49.64 -11.82
CA LEU A 14 -11.88 48.77 -10.68
C LEU A 14 -11.28 47.46 -11.21
N ILE A 15 -9.95 47.38 -11.22
CA ILE A 15 -9.27 46.09 -11.30
C ILE A 15 -9.38 45.52 -9.89
N ALA A 16 -10.46 44.74 -9.67
CA ALA A 16 -10.48 43.79 -8.59
C ALA A 16 -9.24 42.90 -8.76
N CYS A 17 -8.27 43.05 -7.85
CA CYS A 17 -7.18 42.13 -7.68
C CYS A 17 -7.81 40.80 -7.25
N GLY A 18 -8.25 40.03 -8.24
CA GLY A 18 -8.56 38.63 -8.06
C GLY A 18 -7.24 37.96 -7.77
N ALA A 19 -6.88 37.87 -6.49
CA ALA A 19 -5.93 36.89 -6.02
C ALA A 19 -6.43 35.55 -6.54
N THR A 20 -5.83 35.05 -7.62
CA THR A 20 -5.85 33.64 -7.93
C THR A 20 -5.14 32.98 -6.77
N ALA A 21 -5.94 32.60 -5.77
CA ALA A 21 -5.52 31.63 -4.79
C ALA A 21 -5.10 30.41 -5.62
N ALA A 22 -3.78 30.25 -5.78
CA ALA A 22 -3.21 28.95 -6.01
C ALA A 22 -3.88 28.05 -4.98
N ARG A 23 -4.71 27.12 -5.44
CA ARG A 23 -5.39 26.16 -4.59
C ARG A 23 -4.29 25.26 -4.07
N GLY A 24 -3.59 25.72 -3.04
CA GLY A 24 -2.72 24.90 -2.23
C GLY A 24 -3.60 23.78 -1.73
N GLN A 25 -3.36 22.58 -2.27
CA GLN A 25 -3.98 21.37 -1.78
C GLN A 25 -3.54 21.25 -0.33
N LYS A 26 -4.44 21.66 0.58
CA LYS A 26 -4.17 21.70 2.01
C LYS A 26 -3.78 20.29 2.43
N ASP A 27 -2.52 20.13 2.80
CA ASP A 27 -1.95 18.88 3.27
C ASP A 27 -2.45 18.50 4.68
N SER A 28 -3.73 18.72 4.97
CA SER A 28 -4.35 18.20 6.18
C SER A 28 -4.61 16.71 5.96
N VAL A 29 -3.81 15.90 6.65
CA VAL A 29 -4.20 14.56 7.07
C VAL A 29 -5.58 14.68 7.74
N ASP A 30 -6.57 13.91 7.28
CA ASP A 30 -7.97 14.02 7.68
C ASP A 30 -8.41 12.75 8.43
N GLU A 31 -7.72 12.49 9.54
CA GLU A 31 -7.98 11.34 10.43
C GLU A 31 -9.40 11.36 11.01
N GLY A 32 -10.03 12.54 11.07
CA GLY A 32 -11.40 12.73 11.56
C GLY A 32 -12.49 12.48 10.51
N HIS A 33 -12.14 12.16 9.26
CA HIS A 33 -13.13 11.96 8.20
C HIS A 33 -14.04 10.75 8.51
N PRO A 34 -15.38 10.85 8.32
CA PRO A 34 -16.30 9.74 8.55
C PRO A 34 -15.91 8.45 7.80
N ALA A 35 -15.45 8.54 6.56
CA ALA A 35 -15.00 7.38 5.78
C ALA A 35 -13.75 6.71 6.36
N VAL A 36 -12.84 7.47 6.98
CA VAL A 36 -11.65 6.92 7.65
C VAL A 36 -12.06 6.18 8.92
N ARG A 37 -12.98 6.75 9.71
CA ARG A 37 -13.54 6.08 10.90
C ARG A 37 -14.33 4.82 10.55
N GLU A 38 -15.11 4.84 9.48
CA GLU A 38 -15.84 3.65 9.04
C GLU A 38 -14.87 2.58 8.50
N PHE A 39 -13.85 2.96 7.73
CA PHE A 39 -12.78 2.04 7.34
C PHE A 39 -12.17 1.37 8.57
N ALA A 40 -11.78 2.15 9.58
CA ALA A 40 -11.21 1.67 10.83
C ALA A 40 -12.10 0.62 11.50
N ALA A 41 -13.37 0.96 11.70
CA ALA A 41 -14.33 0.09 12.38
C ALA A 41 -14.54 -1.23 11.62
N ARG A 42 -14.56 -1.19 10.28
CA ARG A 42 -14.74 -2.38 9.44
C ARG A 42 -13.51 -3.29 9.42
N MET A 43 -12.33 -2.71 9.53
CA MET A 43 -11.06 -3.45 9.45
C MET A 43 -10.63 -4.04 10.80
N ALA A 44 -10.99 -3.40 11.93
CA ALA A 44 -10.65 -3.86 13.28
C ALA A 44 -11.15 -5.29 13.59
N GLY A 45 -12.24 -5.74 12.95
CA GLY A 45 -12.82 -7.07 13.13
C GLY A 45 -12.18 -8.18 12.28
N ILE A 46 -11.13 -7.89 11.51
CA ILE A 46 -10.45 -8.88 10.65
C ILE A 46 -9.30 -9.51 11.43
N GLY A 47 -9.50 -10.72 11.95
CA GLY A 47 -8.48 -11.50 12.66
C GLY A 47 -7.57 -12.32 11.73
N SER A 48 -8.04 -12.67 10.54
CA SER A 48 -7.27 -13.31 9.48
C SER A 48 -7.77 -12.90 8.10
N MET A 49 -6.96 -13.10 7.06
CA MET A 49 -7.38 -12.89 5.68
C MET A 49 -6.79 -13.93 4.74
N ALA A 50 -7.51 -14.16 3.64
CA ALA A 50 -6.98 -14.85 2.47
C ALA A 50 -7.41 -14.10 1.20
N ALA A 51 -6.53 -14.02 0.21
CA ALA A 51 -6.84 -13.41 -1.08
C ALA A 51 -5.96 -13.97 -2.20
N GLU A 52 -6.46 -13.90 -3.42
CA GLU A 52 -5.63 -13.97 -4.62
C GLU A 52 -4.98 -12.60 -4.86
N VAL A 53 -3.74 -12.59 -5.31
CA VAL A 53 -2.93 -11.38 -5.49
C VAL A 53 -2.44 -11.30 -6.92
N GLU A 54 -2.63 -10.15 -7.57
CA GLU A 54 -1.92 -9.79 -8.80
C GLU A 54 -1.00 -8.61 -8.49
N CYS A 55 0.28 -8.75 -8.80
CA CYS A 55 1.30 -7.72 -8.53
C CYS A 55 1.90 -7.20 -9.85
N MET A 56 1.82 -5.89 -10.05
CA MET A 56 2.59 -5.17 -11.05
C MET A 56 3.70 -4.40 -10.36
N ILE A 57 4.94 -4.64 -10.76
CA ILE A 57 6.12 -3.90 -10.31
C ILE A 57 6.40 -2.83 -11.35
N ASN A 58 6.39 -1.57 -10.93
CA ASN A 58 6.71 -0.44 -11.78
C ASN A 58 8.02 0.19 -11.29
N ARG A 59 9.04 0.13 -12.14
CA ARG A 59 10.37 0.69 -11.90
C ARG A 59 10.75 1.61 -13.06
N PRO A 60 11.63 2.61 -12.85
CA PRO A 60 12.00 3.55 -13.92
C PRO A 60 12.62 2.90 -15.15
N ASP A 61 13.32 1.79 -14.95
CA ASP A 61 14.12 1.06 -15.94
C ASP A 61 13.35 -0.03 -16.68
N VAL A 62 12.34 -0.63 -16.05
CA VAL A 62 11.60 -1.76 -16.62
C VAL A 62 10.11 -1.64 -16.36
N LYS A 63 9.33 -1.69 -17.46
CA LYS A 63 7.86 -1.77 -17.40
C LYS A 63 7.42 -3.20 -17.61
N MET A 64 6.75 -3.78 -16.63
CA MET A 64 6.11 -5.09 -16.77
C MET A 64 4.97 -5.05 -17.79
N THR A 65 4.85 -6.12 -18.57
CA THR A 65 3.77 -6.30 -19.56
C THR A 65 2.61 -7.14 -19.01
N ALA A 66 2.83 -7.90 -17.94
CA ALA A 66 1.81 -8.72 -17.26
C ALA A 66 2.07 -8.77 -15.75
N PRO A 67 1.03 -8.96 -14.91
CA PRO A 67 1.19 -9.08 -13.47
C PRO A 67 1.74 -10.46 -13.08
N LEU A 68 2.54 -10.50 -12.02
CA LEU A 68 2.80 -11.73 -11.28
C LEU A 68 1.52 -12.13 -10.54
N LYS A 69 1.17 -13.41 -10.55
CA LYS A 69 -0.03 -13.90 -9.85
C LYS A 69 0.37 -14.72 -8.64
N GLY A 70 -0.56 -14.80 -7.70
CA GLY A 70 -0.30 -15.46 -6.44
C GLY A 70 -1.45 -15.45 -5.47
N SER A 71 -1.14 -15.77 -4.22
CA SER A 71 -2.08 -15.80 -3.11
C SER A 71 -1.41 -15.37 -1.81
N ILE A 72 -2.21 -14.85 -0.90
CA ILE A 72 -1.79 -14.51 0.45
C ILE A 72 -2.74 -15.11 1.48
N GLU A 73 -2.18 -15.64 2.55
CA GLU A 73 -2.85 -15.94 3.82
C GLU A 73 -2.16 -15.16 4.93
N ALA A 74 -2.91 -14.54 5.83
CA ALA A 74 -2.33 -13.84 6.97
C ALA A 74 -3.21 -13.92 8.22
N LYS A 75 -2.57 -13.93 9.40
CA LYS A 75 -3.21 -13.90 10.71
C LYS A 75 -2.25 -13.34 11.75
N GLY A 76 -2.65 -12.25 12.41
CA GLY A 76 -1.74 -11.48 13.26
C GLY A 76 -0.49 -11.06 12.47
N ASP A 77 0.69 -11.27 13.04
CA ASP A 77 1.98 -10.98 12.39
C ASP A 77 2.44 -12.05 11.40
N CYS A 78 1.74 -13.18 11.33
CA CYS A 78 2.12 -14.30 10.48
C CYS A 78 1.48 -14.18 9.10
N TYR A 79 2.23 -14.56 8.06
CA TYR A 79 1.69 -14.62 6.70
C TYR A 79 2.44 -15.60 5.80
N VAL A 80 1.77 -16.05 4.74
CA VAL A 80 2.40 -16.70 3.60
C VAL A 80 1.92 -15.99 2.35
N LEU A 81 2.87 -15.50 1.55
CA LEU A 81 2.65 -14.95 0.22
C LEU A 81 3.30 -15.91 -0.78
N LYS A 82 2.52 -16.45 -1.71
CA LYS A 82 3.03 -17.27 -2.81
C LYS A 82 2.77 -16.54 -4.11
N MET A 83 3.82 -16.20 -4.83
CA MET A 83 3.78 -15.59 -6.15
C MET A 83 4.54 -16.48 -7.13
N ASP A 84 4.29 -16.33 -8.42
CA ASP A 84 5.08 -16.99 -9.45
C ASP A 84 6.58 -16.67 -9.26
N GLY A 85 7.40 -17.71 -9.07
CA GLY A 85 8.86 -17.61 -8.87
C GLY A 85 9.32 -17.20 -7.46
N LEU A 86 8.41 -16.87 -6.54
CA LEU A 86 8.77 -16.41 -5.19
C LEU A 86 7.72 -16.78 -4.15
N GLU A 87 8.16 -17.43 -3.08
CA GLU A 87 7.32 -17.64 -1.90
C GLU A 87 7.94 -16.96 -0.68
N ILE A 88 7.12 -16.29 0.12
CA ILE A 88 7.53 -15.64 1.36
C ILE A 88 6.69 -16.20 2.50
N TYR A 89 7.36 -16.64 3.54
CA TYR A 89 6.78 -17.20 4.75
C TYR A 89 7.22 -16.35 5.94
N SER A 90 6.34 -16.17 6.91
CA SER A 90 6.65 -15.47 8.15
C SER A 90 5.84 -16.00 9.31
N ASP A 91 6.53 -16.29 10.42
CA ASP A 91 5.92 -16.64 11.70
C ASP A 91 5.77 -15.42 12.64
N GLY A 92 5.96 -14.22 12.10
CA GLY A 92 5.96 -12.95 12.84
C GLY A 92 7.30 -12.60 13.49
N LYS A 93 8.27 -13.53 13.51
CA LYS A 93 9.62 -13.33 14.07
C LYS A 93 10.73 -13.52 13.04
N SER A 94 10.61 -14.53 12.21
CA SER A 94 11.51 -14.85 11.11
C SER A 94 10.75 -14.77 9.80
N ARG A 95 11.44 -14.34 8.75
CA ARG A 95 10.93 -14.33 7.37
C ARG A 95 11.81 -15.20 6.51
N TRP A 96 11.19 -16.13 5.79
CA TRP A 96 11.84 -16.99 4.80
C TRP A 96 11.42 -16.54 3.41
N GLN A 97 12.39 -16.23 2.57
CA GLN A 97 12.19 -15.95 1.16
C GLN A 97 12.70 -17.16 0.37
N PHE A 98 11.79 -17.90 -0.23
CA PHE A 98 12.08 -19.12 -0.97
C PHE A 98 11.94 -18.87 -2.48
N MET A 99 12.97 -19.23 -3.24
CA MET A 99 12.99 -19.21 -4.71
C MET A 99 12.92 -20.66 -5.19
N PRO A 100 11.74 -21.14 -5.66
CA PRO A 100 11.56 -22.57 -5.97
C PRO A 100 12.44 -23.10 -7.10
N GLU A 101 12.72 -22.27 -8.10
CA GLU A 101 13.54 -22.64 -9.26
C GLU A 101 15.00 -22.90 -8.87
N ASP A 102 15.53 -22.03 -8.01
CA ASP A 102 16.91 -22.11 -7.52
C ASP A 102 17.05 -23.04 -6.30
N LYS A 103 15.92 -23.43 -5.69
CA LYS A 103 15.88 -24.17 -4.42
C LYS A 103 16.67 -23.47 -3.32
N GLU A 104 16.60 -22.15 -3.30
CA GLU A 104 17.28 -21.34 -2.30
C GLU A 104 16.25 -20.76 -1.34
N VAL A 105 16.54 -20.82 -0.04
CA VAL A 105 15.80 -20.08 0.98
C VAL A 105 16.74 -19.16 1.75
N THR A 106 16.41 -17.87 1.74
CA THR A 106 17.05 -16.87 2.59
C THR A 106 16.19 -16.65 3.84
N VAL A 107 16.80 -16.72 5.03
CA VAL A 107 16.14 -16.52 6.32
C VAL A 107 16.63 -15.23 6.96
N THR A 108 15.69 -14.40 7.41
CA THR A 108 15.98 -13.10 8.04
C THR A 108 15.16 -12.91 9.31
N ALA A 109 15.69 -12.18 10.29
CA ALA A 109 14.95 -11.81 11.48
C ALA A 109 14.08 -10.59 11.16
N LEU A 110 12.81 -10.61 11.58
CA LEU A 110 11.97 -9.42 11.52
C LEU A 110 12.30 -8.54 12.72
N SER A 111 12.76 -7.32 12.45
CA SER A 111 12.94 -6.33 13.51
C SER A 111 11.59 -5.79 13.99
N ASP A 112 11.53 -5.39 15.25
CA ASP A 112 10.37 -4.69 15.83
C ASP A 112 10.23 -3.27 15.27
N VAL A 113 11.29 -2.72 14.66
CA VAL A 113 11.33 -1.35 14.16
C VAL A 113 10.83 -1.24 12.71
N ALA A 114 10.98 -2.31 11.92
CA ALA A 114 10.51 -2.35 10.53
C ALA A 114 9.07 -2.89 10.46
N SER A 115 8.10 -2.01 10.74
CA SER A 115 6.66 -2.28 10.52
C SER A 115 6.25 -1.90 9.09
N SER A 116 6.85 -2.54 8.09
CA SER A 116 6.37 -2.41 6.71
C SER A 116 5.15 -3.31 6.51
N PRO A 117 4.11 -2.89 5.78
CA PRO A 117 3.00 -3.76 5.41
C PRO A 117 3.38 -4.98 4.56
N PHE A 118 4.60 -5.02 4.02
CA PHE A 118 5.14 -6.24 3.41
C PHE A 118 5.56 -7.29 4.44
N ASP A 119 6.03 -6.87 5.61
CA ASP A 119 6.48 -7.76 6.68
C ASP A 119 5.34 -8.14 7.61
N ARG A 120 4.36 -7.24 7.79
CA ARG A 120 3.18 -7.47 8.64
C ARG A 120 1.90 -7.00 7.93
N PRO A 121 1.34 -7.78 6.99
CA PRO A 121 0.21 -7.35 6.15
C PRO A 121 -1.05 -6.97 6.92
N MET A 122 -1.31 -7.62 8.06
CA MET A 122 -2.50 -7.34 8.89
C MET A 122 -2.47 -5.96 9.56
N GLN A 123 -1.29 -5.34 9.70
CA GLN A 123 -1.14 -4.03 10.34
C GLN A 123 -1.86 -2.90 9.61
N LEU A 124 -2.04 -3.00 8.29
CA LEU A 124 -2.87 -2.07 7.52
C LEU A 124 -4.34 -2.05 7.94
N PHE A 125 -4.79 -3.10 8.65
CA PHE A 125 -6.18 -3.29 9.04
C PHE A 125 -6.38 -3.21 10.56
N GLN A 126 -5.43 -3.70 11.35
CA GLN A 126 -5.56 -3.81 12.81
C GLN A 126 -4.88 -2.65 13.56
N GLU A 127 -3.77 -2.13 13.05
CA GLU A 127 -2.92 -1.14 13.74
C GLU A 127 -2.77 0.16 12.96
N TYR A 128 -3.66 0.40 12.01
CA TYR A 128 -3.44 1.43 11.00
C TYR A 128 -3.28 2.83 11.63
N ASP A 129 -4.01 3.15 12.70
CA ASP A 129 -3.95 4.47 13.33
C ASP A 129 -2.62 4.72 14.05
N ASN A 130 -2.02 3.67 14.62
CA ASN A 130 -0.71 3.75 15.27
C ASN A 130 0.41 3.95 14.25
N LEU A 131 0.25 3.37 13.06
CA LEU A 131 1.32 3.29 12.06
C LEU A 131 1.21 4.35 10.98
N PHE A 132 0.00 4.87 10.72
CA PHE A 132 -0.27 5.73 9.58
C PHE A 132 -1.10 6.97 9.95
N LYS A 133 -0.72 8.09 9.33
CA LYS A 133 -1.62 9.21 9.07
C LYS A 133 -2.45 8.87 7.84
N VAL A 134 -3.77 8.89 7.95
CA VAL A 134 -4.67 8.52 6.83
C VAL A 134 -5.38 9.75 6.25
N ARG A 135 -5.44 9.81 4.92
CA ARG A 135 -6.19 10.81 4.16
C ARG A 135 -7.21 10.12 3.27
N TYR A 136 -8.47 10.53 3.37
CA TYR A 136 -9.48 10.16 2.39
C TYR A 136 -9.28 10.96 1.09
N ARG A 137 -9.34 10.27 -0.06
CA ARG A 137 -9.10 10.85 -1.38
C ARG A 137 -10.38 11.05 -2.21
N GLY A 138 -11.51 10.57 -1.71
CA GLY A 138 -12.77 10.56 -2.45
C GLY A 138 -13.17 9.17 -2.93
N GLU A 139 -14.12 9.15 -3.86
CA GLU A 139 -14.69 7.94 -4.44
C GLU A 139 -14.47 7.90 -5.94
N HIS A 140 -14.41 6.70 -6.50
CA HIS A 140 -14.50 6.51 -7.94
C HIS A 140 -15.38 5.31 -8.29
N VAL A 141 -15.82 5.25 -9.55
CA VAL A 141 -16.57 4.12 -10.08
C VAL A 141 -15.74 3.46 -11.17
N LYS A 142 -15.62 2.14 -11.10
CA LYS A 142 -14.99 1.31 -12.13
C LYS A 142 -15.82 0.06 -12.34
N ASP A 143 -16.15 -0.25 -13.60
CA ASP A 143 -16.94 -1.42 -13.99
C ASP A 143 -18.27 -1.53 -13.22
N GLY A 144 -18.91 -0.38 -12.96
CA GLY A 144 -20.16 -0.30 -12.19
C GLY A 144 -20.02 -0.44 -10.67
N VAL A 145 -18.81 -0.69 -10.16
CA VAL A 145 -18.52 -0.80 -8.72
C VAL A 145 -17.98 0.53 -8.19
N ARG A 146 -18.52 0.99 -7.06
CA ARG A 146 -18.04 2.19 -6.36
C ARG A 146 -16.95 1.84 -5.35
N TYR A 147 -15.89 2.62 -5.35
CA TYR A 147 -14.72 2.45 -4.49
C TYR A 147 -14.45 3.72 -3.68
N LEU A 148 -13.91 3.54 -2.47
CA LEU A 148 -13.39 4.61 -1.62
C LEU A 148 -11.86 4.54 -1.65
N ASP A 149 -11.21 5.67 -1.86
CA ASP A 149 -9.75 5.75 -1.93
C ASP A 149 -9.16 6.47 -0.73
N PHE A 150 -8.04 5.93 -0.25
CA PHE A 150 -7.31 6.44 0.90
C PHE A 150 -5.81 6.51 0.59
N THR A 151 -5.10 7.43 1.25
CA THR A 151 -3.64 7.42 1.33
C THR A 151 -3.21 7.23 2.77
N PHE A 152 -2.30 6.29 2.98
CA PHE A 152 -1.69 5.95 4.25
C PHE A 152 -0.25 6.48 4.20
N TYR A 153 0.04 7.46 5.04
CA TYR A 153 1.38 8.02 5.21
C TYR A 153 2.00 7.42 6.46
N PRO A 154 3.18 6.80 6.41
CA PRO A 154 3.78 6.22 7.60
C PRO A 154 4.07 7.32 8.62
N ARG A 155 3.78 7.06 9.91
CA ARG A 155 4.17 7.97 10.99
C ARG A 155 5.69 7.94 11.21
N ASP A 156 6.31 6.76 11.10
CA ASP A 156 7.77 6.63 11.08
C ASP A 156 8.33 6.94 9.68
N LEU A 157 9.00 8.08 9.55
CA LEU A 157 9.58 8.50 8.28
C LEU A 157 10.84 7.74 7.90
N ARG A 158 11.35 6.80 8.73
CA ARG A 158 12.48 5.92 8.38
C ARG A 158 12.05 4.73 7.51
N GLN A 159 10.73 4.49 7.38
CA GLN A 159 10.20 3.44 6.53
C GLN A 159 10.70 3.54 5.08
N PRO A 160 10.87 2.41 4.36
CA PRO A 160 11.40 2.40 2.99
C PRO A 160 10.43 2.93 1.92
N TYR A 161 9.24 3.37 2.33
CA TYR A 161 8.22 3.96 1.47
C TYR A 161 7.81 5.35 1.91
N THR A 162 7.16 6.04 0.99
CA THR A 162 6.59 7.38 1.18
C THR A 162 5.11 7.33 1.56
N GLN A 163 4.35 6.46 0.90
CA GLN A 163 2.92 6.31 1.11
C GLN A 163 2.41 4.97 0.54
N ILE A 164 1.22 4.58 1.00
CA ILE A 164 0.45 3.48 0.41
C ILE A 164 -0.93 4.01 0.04
N HIS A 165 -1.33 3.83 -1.21
CA HIS A 165 -2.72 4.07 -1.62
C HIS A 165 -3.53 2.81 -1.43
N VAL A 166 -4.71 2.94 -0.81
CA VAL A 166 -5.62 1.82 -0.57
C VAL A 166 -6.97 2.16 -1.16
N SER A 167 -7.50 1.26 -1.98
CA SER A 167 -8.85 1.35 -2.54
C SER A 167 -9.68 0.20 -2.02
N VAL A 168 -10.88 0.50 -1.52
CA VAL A 168 -11.83 -0.48 -0.98
C VAL A 168 -13.19 -0.37 -1.67
N ILE A 169 -13.93 -1.47 -1.76
CA ILE A 169 -15.31 -1.46 -2.26
C ILE A 169 -16.18 -0.66 -1.28
N ALA A 170 -16.92 0.34 -1.75
CA ALA A 170 -17.60 1.30 -0.88
C ALA A 170 -18.70 0.69 0.00
N THR A 171 -19.34 -0.38 -0.45
CA THR A 171 -20.44 -1.04 0.28
C THR A 171 -19.94 -1.99 1.38
N SER A 172 -18.78 -2.62 1.18
CA SER A 172 -18.28 -3.68 2.06
C SER A 172 -16.98 -3.31 2.77
N TYR A 173 -16.28 -2.28 2.32
CA TYR A 173 -14.93 -1.90 2.72
C TYR A 173 -13.91 -3.01 2.48
N ILE A 174 -14.17 -3.95 1.57
CA ILE A 174 -13.21 -4.99 1.21
C ILE A 174 -12.06 -4.35 0.42
N PRO A 175 -10.79 -4.59 0.80
CA PRO A 175 -9.63 -4.15 0.03
C PRO A 175 -9.68 -4.69 -1.40
N TYR A 176 -9.54 -3.79 -2.37
CA TYR A 176 -9.49 -4.12 -3.78
C TYR A 176 -8.09 -3.91 -4.35
N LYS A 177 -7.45 -2.78 -4.00
CA LYS A 177 -6.19 -2.37 -4.61
C LYS A 177 -5.28 -1.67 -3.61
N LEU A 178 -4.00 -1.99 -3.62
CA LEU A 178 -2.97 -1.30 -2.87
C LEU A 178 -1.86 -0.83 -3.81
N THR A 179 -1.33 0.36 -3.57
CA THR A 179 -0.16 0.87 -4.30
C THR A 179 0.88 1.34 -3.29
N TYR A 180 1.94 0.55 -3.12
CA TYR A 180 3.10 0.90 -2.31
C TYR A 180 4.05 1.75 -3.12
N MET A 181 4.49 2.89 -2.57
CA MET A 181 5.41 3.82 -3.24
C MET A 181 6.73 3.90 -2.48
N GLY A 182 7.72 3.12 -2.94
CA GLY A 182 9.06 3.06 -2.39
C GLY A 182 9.83 4.37 -2.56
N LYS A 183 10.73 4.66 -1.62
CA LYS A 183 11.65 5.82 -1.69
C LYS A 183 12.75 5.63 -2.72
N ASP A 184 13.01 4.39 -3.10
CA ASP A 184 13.89 3.97 -4.19
C ASP A 184 13.28 4.25 -5.59
N GLY A 185 12.05 4.75 -5.65
CA GLY A 185 11.33 5.01 -6.91
C GLY A 185 10.62 3.78 -7.47
N VAL A 186 10.69 2.63 -6.79
CA VAL A 186 9.95 1.43 -7.16
C VAL A 186 8.55 1.50 -6.56
N SER A 187 7.55 1.13 -7.35
CA SER A 187 6.17 1.01 -6.88
C SER A 187 5.61 -0.38 -7.14
N TYR A 188 4.84 -0.87 -6.18
CA TYR A 188 4.17 -2.16 -6.26
C TYR A 188 2.67 -1.92 -6.26
N LEU A 189 2.00 -2.33 -7.33
CA LEU A 189 0.56 -2.29 -7.46
C LEU A 189 -0.01 -3.69 -7.22
N LEU A 190 -0.67 -3.87 -6.08
CA LEU A 190 -1.33 -5.11 -5.70
C LEU A 190 -2.83 -4.99 -5.99
N THR A 191 -3.37 -5.93 -6.75
CA THR A 191 -4.82 -6.11 -6.90
C THR A 191 -5.21 -7.37 -6.15
N LEU A 192 -6.17 -7.22 -5.22
CA LEU A 192 -6.67 -8.31 -4.41
C LEU A 192 -7.98 -8.83 -5.01
N LYS A 193 -8.02 -10.13 -5.26
CA LYS A 193 -9.20 -10.85 -5.75
C LYS A 193 -9.65 -11.86 -4.70
N ASN A 194 -10.94 -12.16 -4.69
CA ASN A 194 -11.53 -13.15 -3.80
C ASN A 194 -11.14 -12.96 -2.32
N PHE A 195 -11.03 -11.70 -1.87
CA PHE A 195 -10.62 -11.37 -0.51
C PHE A 195 -11.65 -11.89 0.51
N LYS A 196 -11.19 -12.70 1.46
CA LYS A 196 -11.98 -13.29 2.53
C LYS A 196 -11.49 -12.78 3.87
N ARG A 197 -12.38 -12.12 4.61
CA ARG A 197 -12.18 -11.78 6.02
C ARG A 197 -12.35 -13.02 6.88
N ASN A 198 -11.57 -13.11 7.95
CA ASN A 198 -11.65 -14.19 8.95
C ASN A 198 -11.63 -15.58 8.28
N ALA A 199 -10.83 -15.70 7.22
CA ALA A 199 -10.70 -16.94 6.48
C ALA A 199 -10.08 -18.03 7.37
N PRO A 200 -10.49 -19.30 7.21
CA PRO A 200 -9.71 -20.40 7.74
C PRO A 200 -8.35 -20.38 7.05
N VAL A 201 -7.29 -20.19 7.82
CA VAL A 201 -5.91 -20.14 7.37
C VAL A 201 -5.10 -21.22 8.07
N ARG A 202 -3.91 -21.49 7.55
CA ARG A 202 -2.96 -22.43 8.18
C ARG A 202 -2.65 -22.11 9.64
N SER A 203 -2.24 -23.13 10.38
CA SER A 203 -1.79 -23.01 11.77
C SER A 203 -0.30 -22.68 11.90
N ASN A 204 0.51 -23.12 10.92
CA ASN A 204 1.95 -22.84 10.86
C ASN A 204 2.27 -22.05 9.60
N PHE A 205 2.95 -20.91 9.76
CA PHE A 205 3.33 -20.01 8.68
C PHE A 205 4.83 -20.05 8.40
N ALA A 206 5.64 -20.80 9.17
CA ALA A 206 7.05 -21.00 8.89
C ALA A 206 7.24 -21.89 7.65
N PHE A 207 8.34 -21.65 6.94
CA PHE A 207 8.75 -22.50 5.83
C PHE A 207 9.23 -23.87 6.33
N ASP A 208 8.81 -24.95 5.67
CA ASP A 208 9.26 -26.32 5.97
C ASP A 208 10.22 -26.83 4.88
N PRO A 209 11.54 -26.90 5.15
CA PRO A 209 12.51 -27.35 4.16
C PRO A 209 12.46 -28.86 3.88
N LYS A 210 11.78 -29.67 4.72
CA LYS A 210 11.82 -31.15 4.62
C LYS A 210 11.30 -31.68 3.28
N GLY A 211 10.44 -30.92 2.59
CA GLY A 211 9.90 -31.29 1.28
C GLY A 211 10.81 -30.98 0.09
N VAL A 212 11.90 -30.23 0.27
CA VAL A 212 12.69 -29.67 -0.84
C VAL A 212 14.08 -30.32 -0.89
N LYS A 213 14.24 -31.29 -1.81
CA LYS A 213 15.51 -31.99 -1.99
C LYS A 213 16.57 -31.09 -2.63
N GLY A 214 17.71 -30.96 -1.96
CA GLY A 214 18.85 -30.16 -2.43
C GLY A 214 18.65 -28.66 -2.20
N ILE A 215 17.88 -28.30 -1.18
CA ILE A 215 17.67 -26.90 -0.80
C ILE A 215 18.95 -26.29 -0.22
N GLU A 216 19.27 -25.08 -0.66
CA GLU A 216 20.28 -24.21 -0.04
C GLU A 216 19.61 -23.28 0.96
N ILE A 217 20.16 -23.21 2.17
CA ILE A 217 19.63 -22.37 3.26
C ILE A 217 20.67 -21.32 3.61
N ILE A 218 20.33 -20.06 3.38
CA ILE A 218 21.14 -18.89 3.73
C ILE A 218 20.49 -18.23 4.95
N ASP A 219 21.04 -18.43 6.15
CA ASP A 219 20.50 -17.85 7.39
C ASP A 219 21.24 -16.57 7.78
N LEU A 220 20.53 -15.45 7.83
CA LEU A 220 21.04 -14.10 8.11
C LEU A 220 20.52 -13.53 9.45
N ARG A 221 19.95 -14.37 10.31
CA ARG A 221 19.41 -13.97 11.62
C ARG A 221 20.47 -13.65 12.66
#